data_AF-A0A2K2UDX5-F1
#
_entry.id   AF-A0A2K2UDX5-F1
#
_cell.length_a   1.000
_cell.length_b   1.000
_cell.length_c   1.000
_cell.angle_alpha   90.00
_cell.angle_beta   90.00
_cell.angle_gamma   90.00
#
_symmetry.space_group_name_H-M   'P 1'
#
loop_
_entity.id
_entity.type
_entity.pdbx_description
1 polymer ?
#
loop_
_entity_poly.entity_id
_entity_poly.type
_entity_poly.pdbx_seq_one_letter_code
_entity_poly.pdbx_strand_id
1 'polypeptide(L)'
;MPTELLLSNAALEMVSFLIVGIAAAWGMVKLLSVRHAGLFAVVYAGVPALVNAFGYGILSGEVGFILLLLSYIALPVALSEGGLALRIVVAVAALICVTATEAVEWALWGVVLAGPVPEGFEQYFDTVRRNVPVWMAVQLVRAAIVLLLLRALRAAVRRCGSWGSAEAWPFVVLAASQLGLFLLAAIPGCLVDLDAWWYGAVVVLALACVAVDAIVLVLLGHQERALVEGRRAALLQKRLDEQRACYAATMDELEKIACIRHDARNQLQTIEELTERGEFGRARMLAADLRAACESGEGEARR
;
A
#
# COMPACT_ATOMS: atom_id res chain seq x y z
N MET A 1 23.33 -20.50 -40.91
CA MET A 1 23.62 -20.97 -39.55
C MET A 1 23.14 -22.42 -39.43
N PRO A 2 23.93 -23.36 -38.86
CA PRO A 2 23.50 -24.75 -38.68
C PRO A 2 22.32 -24.81 -37.70
N THR A 3 21.29 -25.59 -38.04
CA THR A 3 20.01 -25.70 -37.32
C THR A 3 20.17 -26.08 -35.84
N GLU A 4 21.18 -26.87 -35.51
CA GLU A 4 21.48 -27.28 -34.13
C GLU A 4 21.94 -26.14 -33.22
N LEU A 5 22.74 -25.20 -33.76
CA LEU A 5 23.21 -24.03 -33.00
C LEU A 5 22.06 -23.05 -32.71
N LEU A 6 21.12 -22.97 -33.64
CA LEU A 6 19.92 -22.12 -33.55
C LEU A 6 18.96 -22.66 -32.48
N LEU A 7 18.76 -23.98 -32.43
CA LEU A 7 18.01 -24.67 -31.37
C LEU A 7 18.67 -24.51 -30.00
N SER A 8 20.00 -24.60 -29.92
CA SER A 8 20.75 -24.39 -28.68
C SER A 8 20.62 -22.94 -28.16
N ASN A 9 20.69 -21.94 -29.03
CA ASN A 9 20.49 -20.53 -28.65
C ASN A 9 19.07 -20.28 -28.16
N ALA A 10 18.07 -20.77 -28.91
CA ALA A 10 16.66 -20.66 -28.53
C ALA A 10 16.38 -21.32 -27.17
N ALA A 11 17.03 -22.44 -26.85
CA ALA A 11 16.90 -23.08 -25.55
C ALA A 11 17.46 -22.22 -24.41
N LEU A 12 18.63 -21.60 -24.58
CA LEU A 12 19.22 -20.71 -23.57
C LEU A 12 18.35 -19.46 -23.35
N GLU A 13 17.82 -18.87 -24.42
CA GLU A 13 16.84 -17.77 -24.36
C GLU A 13 15.57 -18.18 -23.60
N MET A 14 15.01 -19.33 -23.95
CA MET A 14 13.80 -19.81 -23.31
C MET A 14 14.00 -20.02 -21.81
N VAL A 15 15.15 -20.57 -21.40
CA VAL A 15 15.50 -20.74 -19.99
C VAL A 15 15.64 -19.39 -19.29
N SER A 16 16.31 -18.42 -19.91
CA SER A 16 16.45 -17.05 -19.40
C SER A 16 15.10 -16.43 -19.06
N PHE A 17 14.19 -16.41 -20.04
CA PHE A 17 12.87 -15.81 -19.90
C PHE A 17 11.96 -16.59 -18.96
N LEU A 18 12.10 -17.92 -18.89
CA LEU A 18 11.32 -18.74 -17.95
C LEU A 18 11.71 -18.47 -16.50
N ILE A 19 13.00 -18.34 -16.17
CA ILE A 19 13.45 -18.08 -14.79
C ILE A 19 12.83 -16.78 -14.26
N VAL A 20 12.94 -15.70 -15.04
CA VAL A 20 12.40 -14.39 -14.67
C VAL A 20 10.88 -14.36 -14.80
N GLY A 21 10.32 -14.99 -15.83
CA GLY A 21 8.89 -15.09 -16.10
C GLY A 21 8.13 -15.84 -15.01
N ILE A 22 8.70 -16.91 -14.45
CA ILE A 22 8.12 -17.64 -13.31
C ILE A 22 8.09 -16.77 -12.06
N ALA A 23 9.18 -16.04 -11.78
CA ALA A 23 9.23 -15.09 -10.66
C ALA A 23 8.18 -13.97 -10.83
N ALA A 24 8.06 -13.43 -12.04
CA ALA A 24 7.08 -12.40 -12.37
C ALA A 24 5.64 -12.93 -12.28
N ALA A 25 5.36 -14.10 -12.84
CA ALA A 25 4.08 -14.79 -12.74
C ALA A 25 3.65 -15.00 -11.27
N TRP A 26 4.59 -15.47 -10.43
CA TRP A 26 4.33 -15.66 -9.00
C TRP A 26 3.95 -14.36 -8.31
N GLY A 27 4.68 -13.26 -8.58
CA GLY A 27 4.35 -11.95 -8.04
C GLY A 27 2.99 -11.44 -8.51
N MET A 28 2.67 -11.64 -9.79
CA MET A 28 1.42 -11.21 -10.41
C MET A 28 0.20 -11.94 -9.85
N VAL A 29 0.28 -13.26 -9.63
CA VAL A 29 -0.77 -14.04 -8.95
C VAL A 29 -1.05 -13.53 -7.53
N LYS A 30 -0.06 -12.91 -6.87
CA LYS A 30 -0.21 -12.34 -5.53
C LYS A 30 -0.68 -10.89 -5.52
N LEU A 31 -0.54 -10.18 -6.64
CA LEU A 31 -0.93 -8.79 -6.84
C LEU A 31 -2.37 -8.67 -7.37
N LEU A 32 -2.75 -9.57 -8.26
CA LEU A 32 -4.06 -9.58 -8.91
C LEU A 32 -4.91 -10.75 -8.39
N SER A 33 -6.22 -10.54 -8.29
CA SER A 33 -7.17 -11.64 -8.15
C SER A 33 -7.26 -12.38 -9.47
N VAL A 34 -6.86 -13.64 -9.52
CA VAL A 34 -6.86 -14.45 -10.74
C VAL A 34 -7.65 -15.72 -10.50
N ARG A 35 -8.58 -16.05 -11.40
CA ARG A 35 -9.48 -17.20 -11.26
C ARG A 35 -8.75 -18.55 -11.31
N HIS A 36 -7.75 -18.66 -12.19
CA HIS A 36 -6.94 -19.87 -12.37
C HIS A 36 -5.45 -19.54 -12.30
N ALA A 37 -4.90 -19.49 -11.09
CA ALA A 37 -3.51 -19.11 -10.83
C ALA A 37 -2.47 -19.95 -11.60
N GLY A 38 -2.70 -21.28 -11.71
CA GLY A 38 -1.78 -22.17 -12.43
C GLY A 38 -1.74 -21.89 -13.94
N LEU A 39 -2.91 -21.81 -14.58
CA LEU A 39 -3.02 -21.47 -16.01
C LEU A 39 -2.44 -20.09 -16.29
N PHE A 40 -2.75 -19.12 -15.44
CA PHE A 40 -2.19 -17.77 -15.56
C PHE A 40 -0.67 -17.79 -15.51
N ALA A 41 -0.07 -18.48 -14.53
CA ALA A 41 1.38 -18.51 -14.39
C ALA A 41 2.06 -19.18 -15.59
N VAL A 42 1.49 -20.27 -16.10
CA VAL A 42 2.00 -20.97 -17.30
C VAL A 42 1.94 -20.07 -18.52
N VAL A 43 0.80 -19.40 -18.75
CA VAL A 43 0.63 -18.53 -19.93
C VAL A 43 1.49 -17.26 -19.82
N TYR A 44 1.53 -16.64 -18.65
CA TYR A 44 2.26 -15.40 -18.41
C TYR A 44 3.79 -15.58 -18.49
N ALA A 45 4.33 -16.71 -18.03
CA ALA A 45 5.75 -17.02 -18.17
C ALA A 45 6.08 -17.62 -19.56
N GLY A 46 5.20 -18.48 -20.08
CA GLY A 46 5.46 -19.26 -21.29
C GLY A 46 5.33 -18.46 -22.58
N VAL A 47 4.34 -17.58 -22.71
CA VAL A 47 4.13 -16.81 -23.95
C VAL A 47 5.30 -15.88 -24.26
N PRO A 48 5.80 -15.04 -23.31
CA PRO A 48 6.98 -14.22 -23.57
C PRO A 48 8.24 -15.04 -23.87
N ALA A 49 8.43 -16.16 -23.16
CA ALA A 49 9.58 -17.05 -23.40
C ALA A 49 9.57 -17.66 -24.81
N LEU A 50 8.40 -18.07 -25.31
CA LEU A 50 8.23 -18.58 -26.66
C LEU A 50 8.42 -17.48 -27.71
N VAL A 51 7.82 -16.31 -27.50
CA VAL A 51 7.96 -15.16 -28.40
C VAL A 51 9.42 -14.73 -28.48
N ASN A 52 10.17 -14.73 -27.38
CA ASN A 52 11.58 -14.33 -27.42
C ASN A 52 12.47 -15.41 -28.05
N ALA A 53 12.29 -16.68 -27.66
CA ALA A 53 13.13 -17.79 -28.14
C ALA A 53 13.00 -18.03 -29.66
N PHE A 54 11.80 -17.85 -30.22
CA PHE A 54 11.54 -18.11 -31.64
C PHE A 54 11.31 -16.84 -32.47
N GLY A 55 11.01 -15.72 -31.84
CA GLY A 55 10.75 -14.45 -32.51
C GLY A 55 11.98 -13.92 -33.25
N TYR A 56 13.19 -14.16 -32.73
CA TYR A 56 14.43 -13.65 -33.33
C TYR A 56 14.67 -14.18 -34.77
N GLY A 57 14.15 -15.37 -35.10
CA GLY A 57 14.30 -15.97 -36.42
C GLY A 57 13.13 -15.75 -37.38
N ILE A 58 11.98 -15.27 -36.88
CA ILE A 58 10.70 -15.27 -37.62
C ILE A 58 10.09 -13.87 -37.71
N LEU A 59 10.28 -13.03 -36.69
CA LEU A 59 9.70 -11.70 -36.57
C LEU A 59 10.79 -10.64 -36.74
N SER A 60 10.43 -9.47 -37.26
CA SER A 60 11.30 -8.30 -37.12
C SER A 60 11.40 -7.93 -35.64
N GLY A 61 12.57 -7.43 -35.21
CA GLY A 61 12.82 -7.10 -33.81
C GLY A 61 11.78 -6.14 -33.21
N GLU A 62 11.29 -5.20 -34.01
CA GLU A 62 10.23 -4.24 -33.65
C GLU A 62 8.90 -4.94 -33.35
N VAL A 63 8.49 -5.88 -34.21
CA VAL A 63 7.24 -6.63 -34.04
C VAL A 63 7.33 -7.58 -32.85
N GLY A 64 8.48 -8.24 -32.67
CA GLY A 64 8.75 -9.08 -31.49
C GLY A 64 8.65 -8.28 -30.18
N PHE A 65 9.24 -7.09 -30.15
CA PHE A 65 9.19 -6.20 -28.99
C PHE A 65 7.76 -5.75 -28.66
N ILE A 66 6.98 -5.34 -29.67
CA ILE A 66 5.58 -4.94 -29.50
C ILE A 66 4.76 -6.11 -28.96
N LEU A 67 4.93 -7.32 -29.52
CA LEU A 67 4.23 -8.52 -29.06
C LEU A 67 4.57 -8.88 -27.61
N LEU A 68 5.84 -8.76 -27.22
CA LEU A 68 6.26 -8.97 -25.84
C LEU A 68 5.58 -7.96 -24.90
N LEU A 69 5.65 -6.67 -25.22
CA LEU A 69 5.05 -5.61 -24.41
C LEU A 69 3.53 -5.78 -24.27
N LEU A 70 2.87 -6.13 -25.38
CA LEU A 70 1.44 -6.40 -25.41
C LEU A 70 1.08 -7.65 -24.62
N SER A 71 1.90 -8.71 -24.65
CA SER A 71 1.68 -9.92 -23.85
C SER A 71 1.78 -9.65 -22.35
N TYR A 72 2.77 -8.87 -21.90
CA TYR A 72 2.95 -8.54 -20.48
C TYR A 72 1.83 -7.66 -19.91
N ILE A 73 1.14 -6.87 -20.73
CA ILE A 73 0.02 -6.03 -20.28
C ILE A 73 -1.33 -6.73 -20.51
N ALA A 74 -1.56 -7.27 -21.70
CA ALA A 74 -2.84 -7.85 -22.08
C ALA A 74 -3.16 -9.13 -21.30
N LEU A 75 -2.17 -10.00 -21.03
CA LEU A 75 -2.42 -11.26 -20.31
C LEU A 75 -2.90 -11.03 -18.86
N PRO A 76 -2.25 -10.19 -18.04
CA PRO A 76 -2.79 -9.78 -16.74
C PRO A 76 -4.18 -9.15 -16.85
N VAL A 77 -4.38 -8.22 -17.77
CA VAL A 77 -5.63 -7.46 -17.93
C VAL A 77 -6.77 -8.29 -18.54
N ALA A 78 -6.49 -9.43 -19.17
CA ALA A 78 -7.51 -10.37 -19.61
C ALA A 78 -7.85 -11.40 -18.53
N LEU A 79 -6.85 -11.97 -17.87
CA LEU A 79 -7.01 -13.19 -17.05
C LEU A 79 -7.28 -12.94 -15.55
N SER A 80 -7.07 -11.71 -15.06
CA SER A 80 -7.45 -11.32 -13.69
C SER A 80 -8.92 -10.88 -13.55
N GLU A 81 -9.34 -10.59 -12.32
CA GLU A 81 -10.66 -10.06 -11.97
C GLU A 81 -10.50 -8.75 -11.19
N GLY A 82 -11.53 -7.90 -11.17
CA GLY A 82 -11.53 -6.61 -10.47
C GLY A 82 -11.51 -5.38 -11.40
N GLY A 83 -11.30 -4.21 -10.82
CA GLY A 83 -11.37 -2.93 -11.55
C GLY A 83 -10.29 -2.79 -12.62
N LEU A 84 -10.70 -2.46 -13.86
CA LEU A 84 -9.83 -2.35 -15.03
C LEU A 84 -8.62 -1.42 -14.79
N ALA A 85 -8.84 -0.26 -14.17
CA ALA A 85 -7.79 0.72 -13.90
C ALA A 85 -6.67 0.15 -13.00
N LEU A 86 -7.04 -0.58 -11.94
CA LEU A 86 -6.08 -1.24 -11.06
C LEU A 86 -5.30 -2.31 -11.80
N ARG A 87 -5.98 -3.10 -12.64
CA ARG A 87 -5.35 -4.18 -13.42
C ARG A 87 -4.30 -3.64 -14.38
N ILE A 88 -4.64 -2.56 -15.10
CA ILE A 88 -3.71 -1.88 -16.03
C ILE A 88 -2.52 -1.32 -15.26
N VAL A 89 -2.75 -0.60 -14.16
CA VAL A 89 -1.66 0.00 -13.37
C VAL A 89 -0.73 -1.05 -12.80
N VAL A 90 -1.27 -2.12 -12.22
CA VAL A 90 -0.46 -3.21 -11.67
C VAL A 90 0.32 -3.93 -12.76
N ALA A 91 -0.29 -4.18 -13.93
CA ALA A 91 0.39 -4.80 -15.07
C ALA A 91 1.52 -3.92 -15.61
N VAL A 92 1.27 -2.62 -15.78
CA VAL A 92 2.28 -1.65 -16.21
C VAL A 92 3.40 -1.54 -15.18
N ALA A 93 3.08 -1.36 -13.90
CA ALA A 93 4.10 -1.27 -12.85
C ALA A 93 4.95 -2.55 -12.75
N ALA A 94 4.33 -3.73 -12.87
CA ALA A 94 5.05 -5.00 -12.89
C ALA A 94 5.94 -5.17 -14.13
N LEU A 95 5.46 -4.76 -15.32
CA LEU A 95 6.27 -4.73 -16.53
C LEU A 95 7.50 -3.85 -16.32
N ILE A 96 7.32 -2.64 -15.81
CA ILE A 96 8.43 -1.73 -15.56
C ILE A 96 9.40 -2.34 -14.54
N CYS A 97 8.93 -3.01 -13.47
CA CYS A 97 9.82 -3.73 -12.54
C CYS A 97 10.65 -4.80 -13.25
N VAL A 98 10.04 -5.60 -14.13
CA VAL A 98 10.74 -6.66 -14.87
C VAL A 98 11.75 -6.07 -15.84
N THR A 99 11.38 -5.05 -16.62
CA THR A 99 12.27 -4.39 -17.58
C THR A 99 13.42 -3.65 -16.88
N ALA A 100 13.19 -3.02 -15.73
CA ALA A 100 14.24 -2.35 -14.97
C ALA A 100 15.35 -3.32 -14.53
N THR A 101 15.02 -4.60 -14.30
CA THR A 101 16.03 -5.61 -13.97
C THR A 101 16.87 -6.08 -15.15
N GLU A 102 16.49 -5.79 -16.39
CA GLU A 102 17.33 -6.08 -17.56
C GLU A 102 18.60 -5.25 -17.53
N ALA A 103 18.51 -3.96 -17.26
CA ALA A 103 19.68 -3.09 -17.11
C ALA A 103 20.64 -3.61 -16.02
N VAL A 104 20.09 -4.17 -14.94
CA VAL A 104 20.88 -4.78 -13.86
C VAL A 104 21.57 -6.06 -14.31
N GLU A 105 20.92 -6.90 -15.13
CA GLU A 105 21.54 -8.07 -15.75
C GLU A 105 22.72 -7.67 -16.63
N TRP A 106 22.55 -6.72 -17.55
CA TRP A 106 23.63 -6.24 -18.42
C TRP A 106 24.80 -5.67 -17.59
N ALA A 107 24.51 -4.90 -16.54
CA ALA A 107 25.53 -4.35 -15.65
C ALA A 107 26.26 -5.43 -14.84
N LEU A 108 25.53 -6.38 -14.24
CA LEU A 108 26.12 -7.48 -13.48
C LEU A 108 27.00 -8.36 -14.39
N TRP A 109 26.53 -8.64 -15.60
CA TRP A 109 27.29 -9.38 -16.60
C TRP A 109 28.60 -8.68 -16.94
N GLY A 110 28.54 -7.38 -17.25
CA GLY A 110 29.72 -6.58 -17.59
C GLY A 110 30.73 -6.47 -16.45
N VAL A 111 30.27 -6.35 -15.20
CA VAL A 111 31.14 -6.30 -14.01
C VAL A 111 31.81 -7.65 -13.74
N VAL A 112 31.05 -8.76 -13.80
CA VAL A 112 31.59 -10.09 -13.46
C VAL A 112 32.59 -10.59 -14.51
N LEU A 113 32.36 -10.28 -15.78
CA LEU A 113 33.25 -10.70 -16.87
C LEU A 113 34.32 -9.65 -17.23
N ALA A 114 34.31 -8.50 -16.57
CA ALA A 114 35.23 -7.37 -16.82
C ALA A 114 35.33 -6.99 -18.31
N GLY A 115 34.21 -7.03 -19.03
CA GLY A 115 34.14 -6.78 -20.47
C GLY A 115 32.75 -6.35 -20.93
N PRO A 116 32.66 -5.61 -22.05
CA PRO A 116 31.38 -5.17 -22.60
C PRO A 116 30.57 -6.38 -23.05
N VAL A 117 29.24 -6.25 -23.03
CA VAL A 117 28.38 -7.33 -23.50
C VAL A 117 28.44 -7.36 -25.03
N PRO A 118 28.72 -8.51 -25.67
CA PRO A 118 28.87 -8.56 -27.12
C PRO A 118 27.61 -8.10 -27.85
N GLU A 119 27.75 -7.16 -28.79
CA GLU A 119 26.63 -6.66 -29.60
C GLU A 119 26.08 -7.72 -30.56
N GLY A 120 26.95 -8.64 -31.00
CA GLY A 120 26.59 -9.73 -31.89
C GLY A 120 25.88 -10.87 -31.16
N PHE A 121 24.67 -11.21 -31.60
CA PHE A 121 23.86 -12.31 -31.04
C PHE A 121 24.64 -13.63 -30.92
N GLU A 122 25.40 -14.03 -31.95
CA GLU A 122 26.21 -15.25 -31.90
C GLU A 122 27.35 -15.15 -30.87
N GLN A 123 28.03 -14.00 -30.82
CA GLN A 123 29.15 -13.77 -29.89
C GLN A 123 28.68 -13.73 -28.44
N TYR A 124 27.47 -13.23 -28.18
CA TYR A 124 26.83 -13.27 -26.88
C TYR A 124 26.62 -14.72 -26.42
N PHE A 125 25.97 -15.56 -27.24
CA PHE A 125 25.70 -16.95 -26.86
C PHE A 125 26.96 -17.80 -26.73
N ASP A 126 28.00 -17.53 -27.52
CA ASP A 126 29.28 -18.20 -27.34
C ASP A 126 29.95 -17.83 -26.01
N THR A 127 29.80 -16.58 -25.58
CA THR A 127 30.28 -16.12 -24.26
C THR A 127 29.47 -16.73 -23.12
N VAL A 128 28.14 -16.83 -23.28
CA VAL A 128 27.24 -17.51 -22.33
C VAL A 128 27.60 -18.98 -22.19
N ARG A 129 27.81 -19.69 -23.29
CA ARG A 129 28.21 -21.12 -23.28
C ARG A 129 29.55 -21.36 -22.58
N ARG A 130 30.49 -20.42 -22.71
CA ARG A 130 31.78 -20.50 -22.00
C ARG A 130 31.65 -20.22 -20.50
N ASN A 131 30.61 -19.49 -20.09
CA ASN A 131 30.43 -19.00 -18.72
C ASN A 131 29.04 -19.35 -18.14
N VAL A 132 28.50 -20.54 -18.44
CA VAL A 132 27.15 -20.95 -18.03
C VAL A 132 26.88 -20.79 -16.52
N PRO A 133 27.82 -21.14 -15.60
CA PRO A 133 27.58 -20.96 -14.17
C PRO A 133 27.39 -19.49 -13.77
N VAL A 134 28.18 -18.59 -14.36
CA VAL A 134 28.10 -17.14 -14.12
C VAL A 134 26.79 -16.60 -14.67
N TRP A 135 26.44 -16.97 -15.90
CA TRP A 135 25.17 -16.60 -16.52
C TRP A 135 23.97 -17.04 -15.67
N MET A 136 23.97 -18.29 -15.19
CA MET A 136 22.91 -18.75 -14.29
C MET A 136 22.85 -17.98 -12.98
N ALA A 137 24.00 -17.65 -12.38
CA ALA A 137 24.03 -16.83 -11.18
C ALA A 137 23.42 -15.45 -11.42
N VAL A 138 23.74 -14.79 -12.54
CA VAL A 138 23.16 -13.50 -12.94
C VAL A 138 21.64 -13.61 -13.11
N GLN A 139 21.12 -14.66 -13.76
CA GLN A 139 19.67 -14.84 -13.94
C GLN A 139 18.94 -15.09 -12.61
N LEU A 140 19.56 -15.83 -11.68
CA LEU A 140 19.00 -16.04 -10.35
C LEU A 140 18.99 -14.74 -9.53
N VAL A 141 20.04 -13.93 -9.62
CA VAL A 141 20.09 -12.61 -8.98
C VAL A 141 19.01 -11.69 -9.58
N ARG A 142 18.88 -11.65 -10.92
CA ARG A 142 17.83 -10.89 -11.61
C ARG A 142 16.43 -11.30 -11.11
N ALA A 143 16.14 -12.60 -11.08
CA ALA A 143 14.87 -13.12 -10.59
C ALA A 143 14.60 -12.77 -9.11
N ALA A 144 15.64 -12.81 -8.27
CA ALA A 144 15.52 -12.39 -6.87
C ALA A 144 15.18 -10.90 -6.75
N ILE A 145 15.80 -10.03 -7.55
CA ILE A 145 15.50 -8.59 -7.59
C ILE A 145 14.06 -8.35 -8.07
N VAL A 146 13.61 -9.03 -9.13
CA VAL A 146 12.20 -8.96 -9.58
C VAL A 146 11.24 -9.35 -8.45
N LEU A 147 11.50 -10.42 -7.72
CA LEU A 147 10.66 -10.82 -6.59
C LEU A 147 10.63 -9.76 -5.48
N LEU A 148 11.75 -9.10 -5.19
CA LEU A 148 11.81 -8.02 -4.21
C LEU A 148 11.01 -6.80 -4.67
N LEU A 149 11.16 -6.38 -5.93
CA LEU A 149 10.41 -5.27 -6.50
C LEU A 149 8.90 -5.56 -6.53
N LEU A 150 8.49 -6.77 -6.92
CA LEU A 150 7.07 -7.16 -6.92
C LEU A 150 6.50 -7.29 -5.50
N ARG A 151 7.31 -7.69 -4.52
CA ARG A 151 6.91 -7.64 -3.10
C ARG A 151 6.73 -6.21 -2.60
N ALA A 152 7.62 -5.29 -2.99
CA ALA A 152 7.51 -3.87 -2.67
C ALA A 152 6.26 -3.27 -3.33
N LEU A 153 6.04 -3.54 -4.61
CA LEU A 153 4.83 -3.16 -5.34
C LEU A 153 3.58 -3.70 -4.66
N ARG A 154 3.58 -4.96 -4.20
CA ARG A 154 2.45 -5.55 -3.47
C ARG A 154 2.21 -4.88 -2.12
N ALA A 155 3.26 -4.46 -1.42
CA ALA A 155 3.12 -3.69 -0.20
C ALA A 155 2.53 -2.30 -0.49
N ALA A 156 2.98 -1.63 -1.55
CA ALA A 156 2.45 -0.35 -1.99
C ALA A 156 0.97 -0.45 -2.39
N VAL A 157 0.61 -1.39 -3.27
CA VAL A 157 -0.79 -1.60 -3.73
C VAL A 157 -1.72 -1.90 -2.56
N ARG A 158 -1.31 -2.74 -1.59
CA ARG A 158 -2.14 -3.03 -0.41
C ARG A 158 -2.34 -1.82 0.50
N ARG A 159 -1.30 -1.00 0.68
CA ARG A 159 -1.41 0.26 1.43
C ARG A 159 -2.30 1.26 0.70
N CYS A 160 -2.18 1.39 -0.61
CA CYS A 160 -3.03 2.25 -1.42
C CYS A 160 -4.49 1.75 -1.47
N GLY A 161 -4.74 0.44 -1.39
CA GLY A 161 -6.09 -0.12 -1.33
C GLY A 161 -6.82 0.13 0.01
N SER A 162 -6.08 0.36 1.10
CA SER A 162 -6.64 0.87 2.36
C SER A 162 -6.87 2.38 2.36
N TRP A 163 -6.26 3.10 1.42
CA TRP A 163 -6.50 4.53 1.23
C TRP A 163 -7.72 4.71 0.34
N GLY A 164 -8.70 5.48 0.79
CA GLY A 164 -9.87 5.82 -0.04
C GLY A 164 -9.41 6.30 -1.41
N SER A 165 -9.95 5.68 -2.47
CA SER A 165 -9.36 5.49 -3.80
C SER A 165 -8.93 6.72 -4.62
N ALA A 166 -9.01 7.94 -4.10
CA ALA A 166 -8.67 9.17 -4.81
C ALA A 166 -7.28 9.74 -4.46
N GLU A 167 -6.81 9.58 -3.21
CA GLU A 167 -5.59 10.26 -2.73
C GLU A 167 -4.30 9.47 -3.00
N ALA A 168 -4.41 8.16 -3.25
CA ALA A 168 -3.26 7.26 -3.45
C ALA A 168 -2.73 7.23 -4.90
N TRP A 169 -3.55 7.65 -5.87
CA TRP A 169 -3.29 7.51 -7.30
C TRP A 169 -2.09 8.32 -7.82
N PRO A 170 -1.85 9.58 -7.39
CA PRO A 170 -0.72 10.37 -7.87
C PRO A 170 0.64 9.75 -7.52
N PHE A 171 0.71 8.96 -6.45
CA PHE A 171 1.95 8.37 -5.95
C PHE A 171 2.32 7.08 -6.66
N VAL A 172 1.32 6.28 -7.04
CA VAL A 172 1.55 5.13 -7.94
C VAL A 172 1.97 5.62 -9.32
N VAL A 173 1.38 6.72 -9.79
CA VAL A 173 1.80 7.40 -11.02
C VAL A 173 3.22 7.97 -10.90
N LEU A 174 3.59 8.54 -9.74
CA LEU A 174 4.93 9.05 -9.50
C LEU A 174 5.99 7.94 -9.51
N ALA A 175 5.76 6.84 -8.77
CA ALA A 175 6.68 5.71 -8.76
C ALA A 175 6.78 5.05 -10.15
N ALA A 176 5.66 4.89 -10.86
CA ALA A 176 5.65 4.43 -12.24
C ALA A 176 6.38 5.39 -13.19
N SER A 177 6.27 6.70 -12.98
CA SER A 177 6.94 7.72 -13.80
C SER A 177 8.46 7.78 -13.55
N GLN A 178 8.91 7.60 -12.30
CA GLN A 178 10.33 7.56 -11.97
C GLN A 178 10.99 6.30 -12.55
N LEU A 179 10.29 5.17 -12.49
CA LEU A 179 10.77 3.93 -13.06
C LEU A 179 10.75 3.97 -14.61
N GLY A 180 9.79 4.68 -15.20
CA GLY A 180 9.79 5.00 -16.64
C GLY A 180 10.92 5.97 -17.06
N LEU A 181 11.24 6.97 -16.24
CA LEU A 181 12.37 7.88 -16.44
C LEU A 181 13.72 7.14 -16.33
N PHE A 182 13.82 6.18 -15.41
CA PHE A 182 14.98 5.29 -15.32
C PHE A 182 15.17 4.45 -16.58
N LEU A 183 14.09 3.88 -17.13
CA LEU A 183 14.13 3.15 -18.40
C LEU A 183 14.54 4.05 -19.58
N LEU A 184 14.01 5.28 -19.64
CA LEU A 184 14.38 6.25 -20.67
C LEU A 184 15.87 6.66 -20.59
N ALA A 185 16.48 6.60 -19.40
CA ALA A 185 17.90 6.85 -19.19
C ALA A 185 18.78 5.61 -19.45
N ALA A 186 18.26 4.39 -19.23
CA ALA A 186 18.99 3.14 -19.43
C ALA A 186 19.06 2.70 -20.91
N ILE A 187 18.04 3.01 -21.71
CA ILE A 187 17.98 2.68 -23.15
C ILE A 187 19.11 3.34 -23.96
N PRO A 188 19.42 4.65 -23.80
CA PRO A 188 20.61 5.26 -24.40
C PRO A 188 21.91 4.64 -23.89
N GLY A 189 21.91 4.19 -22.62
CA GLY A 189 22.99 3.46 -21.97
C GLY A 189 23.42 2.19 -22.70
N CYS A 190 22.46 1.50 -23.32
CA CYS A 190 22.66 0.24 -24.03
C CYS A 190 22.81 0.42 -25.56
N LEU A 191 22.48 1.60 -26.09
CA LEU A 191 22.54 1.92 -27.52
C LEU A 191 23.81 2.69 -27.92
N VAL A 192 24.60 3.13 -26.93
CA VAL A 192 25.82 3.91 -27.13
C VAL A 192 26.92 3.25 -26.30
N ASP A 193 28.06 2.93 -26.92
CA ASP A 193 29.28 2.47 -26.26
C ASP A 193 29.71 3.51 -25.20
N LEU A 194 29.25 3.31 -23.97
CA LEU A 194 29.50 4.20 -22.85
C LEU A 194 30.59 3.63 -21.96
N ASP A 195 31.49 4.49 -21.49
CA ASP A 195 32.51 4.11 -20.52
C ASP A 195 31.87 3.55 -19.24
N ALA A 196 32.56 2.61 -18.58
CA ALA A 196 32.13 1.95 -17.34
C ALA A 196 31.65 2.92 -16.24
N TRP A 197 32.15 4.15 -16.24
CA TRP A 197 31.71 5.25 -15.38
C TRP A 197 30.21 5.57 -15.51
N TRP A 198 29.68 5.61 -16.74
CA TRP A 198 28.29 5.95 -17.01
C TRP A 198 27.33 4.86 -16.57
N TYR A 199 27.72 3.59 -16.72
CA TYR A 199 26.98 2.47 -16.14
C TYR A 199 26.91 2.58 -14.60
N GLY A 200 28.02 2.96 -13.95
CA GLY A 200 28.04 3.24 -12.52
C GLY A 200 27.11 4.39 -12.13
N ALA A 201 27.09 5.49 -12.89
CA ALA A 201 26.20 6.62 -12.66
C ALA A 201 24.71 6.26 -12.80
N VAL A 202 24.35 5.41 -13.78
CA VAL A 202 22.98 4.89 -13.94
C VAL A 202 22.58 4.04 -12.74
N VAL A 203 23.45 3.18 -12.23
CA VAL A 203 23.19 2.39 -11.02
C VAL A 203 22.99 3.28 -9.80
N VAL A 204 23.83 4.30 -9.61
CA VAL A 204 23.68 5.26 -8.50
C VAL A 204 22.37 6.03 -8.60
N LEU A 205 21.99 6.45 -9.82
CA LEU A 205 20.72 7.14 -10.06
C LEU A 205 19.53 6.19 -9.79
N ALA A 206 19.63 4.92 -10.17
CA ALA A 206 18.62 3.89 -9.87
C ALA A 206 18.42 3.76 -8.36
N LEU A 207 19.51 3.65 -7.60
CA LEU A 207 19.49 3.54 -6.14
C LEU A 207 18.91 4.81 -5.50
N ALA A 208 19.20 5.99 -6.05
CA ALA A 208 18.64 7.25 -5.60
C ALA A 208 17.12 7.31 -5.83
N CYS A 209 16.63 6.89 -6.99
CA CYS A 209 15.19 6.79 -7.28
C CYS A 209 14.50 5.83 -6.31
N VAL A 210 15.07 4.64 -6.09
CA VAL A 210 14.54 3.65 -5.12
C VAL A 210 14.52 4.23 -3.70
N ALA A 211 15.54 4.99 -3.31
CA ALA A 211 15.60 5.64 -2.00
C ALA A 211 14.52 6.72 -1.85
N VAL A 212 14.32 7.54 -2.88
CA VAL A 212 13.25 8.56 -2.91
C VAL A 212 11.88 7.90 -2.81
N ASP A 213 11.62 6.86 -3.59
CA ASP A 213 10.37 6.09 -3.54
C ASP A 213 10.14 5.50 -2.14
N ALA A 214 11.18 4.94 -1.51
CA ALA A 214 11.10 4.39 -0.15
C ALA A 214 10.80 5.48 0.89
N ILE A 215 11.45 6.64 0.80
CA ILE A 215 11.23 7.78 1.70
C ILE A 215 9.78 8.28 1.57
N VAL A 216 9.29 8.48 0.35
CA VAL A 216 7.91 8.91 0.08
C VAL A 216 6.91 7.92 0.72
N LEU A 217 7.13 6.61 0.53
CA LEU A 217 6.29 5.57 1.14
C LEU A 217 6.32 5.57 2.67
N VAL A 218 7.46 5.89 3.30
CA VAL A 218 7.59 5.97 4.77
C VAL A 218 6.88 7.20 5.33
N LEU A 219 7.09 8.38 4.74
CA LEU A 219 6.43 9.62 5.19
C LEU A 219 4.90 9.50 5.12
N LEU A 220 4.38 8.80 4.11
CA LEU A 220 2.96 8.54 3.97
C LEU A 220 2.42 7.63 5.09
N GLY A 221 3.18 6.61 5.49
CA GLY A 221 2.82 5.77 6.64
C GLY A 221 2.74 6.55 7.95
N HIS A 222 3.53 7.62 8.09
CA HIS A 222 3.46 8.52 9.24
C HIS A 222 2.22 9.43 9.18
N GLN A 223 1.92 10.00 8.01
CA GLN A 223 0.72 10.83 7.79
C GLN A 223 -0.57 10.04 8.09
N GLU A 224 -0.65 8.78 7.66
CA GLU A 224 -1.82 7.92 7.91
C GLU A 224 -2.02 7.64 9.41
N ARG A 225 -0.93 7.32 10.13
CA ARG A 225 -0.99 7.13 11.58
C ARG A 225 -1.49 8.40 12.26
N ALA A 226 -1.01 9.57 11.84
CA ALA A 226 -1.45 10.85 12.37
C ALA A 226 -2.94 11.12 12.10
N LEU A 227 -3.46 10.80 10.90
CA LEU A 227 -4.87 10.95 10.56
C LEU A 227 -5.78 9.98 11.33
N VAL A 228 -5.36 8.73 11.50
CA VAL A 228 -6.09 7.72 12.28
C VAL A 228 -6.11 8.10 13.76
N GLU A 229 -4.98 8.55 14.30
CA GLU A 229 -4.88 9.07 15.66
C GLU A 229 -5.76 10.32 15.85
N GLY A 230 -5.78 11.24 14.88
CA GLY A 230 -6.66 12.40 14.89
C GLY A 230 -8.14 12.04 14.92
N ARG A 231 -8.58 11.07 14.10
CA ARG A 231 -9.97 10.57 14.14
C ARG A 231 -10.30 9.89 15.47
N ARG A 232 -9.38 9.11 16.03
CA ARG A 232 -9.54 8.45 17.33
C ARG A 232 -9.64 9.48 18.46
N ALA A 233 -8.80 10.52 18.42
CA ALA A 233 -8.83 11.63 19.36
C ALA A 233 -10.16 12.38 19.29
N ALA A 234 -10.67 12.68 18.09
CA ALA A 234 -11.97 13.34 17.91
C ALA A 234 -13.15 12.51 18.48
N LEU A 235 -13.13 11.18 18.29
CA LEU A 235 -14.14 10.30 18.88
C LEU A 235 -14.06 10.24 20.40
N LEU A 236 -12.86 10.22 20.96
CA LEU A 236 -12.65 10.26 22.42
C LEU A 236 -13.11 11.60 23.01
N GLN A 237 -12.80 12.70 22.33
CA GLN A 237 -13.24 14.04 22.71
C GLN A 237 -14.77 14.11 22.79
N LYS A 238 -15.45 13.61 21.75
CA LYS A 238 -16.92 13.59 21.72
C LYS A 238 -17.53 12.80 22.89
N ARG A 239 -16.95 11.66 23.25
CA ARG A 239 -17.41 10.87 24.41
C ARG A 239 -17.19 11.59 25.73
N LEU A 240 -16.07 12.31 25.88
CA LEU A 240 -15.82 13.12 27.08
C LEU A 240 -16.85 14.25 27.19
N ASP A 241 -17.19 14.91 26.09
CA ASP A 241 -18.19 15.97 26.08
C ASP A 241 -19.59 15.43 26.45
N GLU A 242 -19.98 14.27 25.92
CA GLU A 242 -21.24 13.59 26.28
C GLU A 242 -21.29 13.20 27.76
N GLN A 243 -20.21 12.62 28.30
CA GLN A 243 -20.12 12.28 29.73
C GLN A 243 -20.17 13.51 30.63
N ARG A 244 -19.48 14.58 30.24
CA ARG A 244 -19.48 15.84 30.98
C ARG A 244 -20.88 16.46 31.05
N ALA A 245 -21.63 16.40 29.95
CA ALA A 245 -23.03 16.84 29.92
C ALA A 245 -23.90 16.01 30.87
N CYS A 246 -23.73 14.68 30.89
CA CYS A 246 -24.46 13.80 31.82
C CYS A 246 -24.14 14.11 33.29
N TYR A 247 -22.85 14.31 33.62
CA TYR A 247 -22.45 14.67 34.99
C TYR A 247 -22.98 16.04 35.40
N ALA A 248 -22.99 17.02 34.50
CA ALA A 248 -23.55 18.34 34.77
C ALA A 248 -25.05 18.25 35.11
N ALA A 249 -25.83 17.48 34.33
CA ALA A 249 -27.25 17.27 34.61
C ALA A 249 -27.48 16.56 35.96
N THR A 250 -26.66 15.56 36.28
CA THR A 250 -26.75 14.84 37.56
C THR A 250 -26.40 15.74 38.75
N MET A 251 -25.42 16.62 38.60
CA MET A 251 -25.05 17.59 39.65
C MET A 251 -26.14 18.62 39.87
N ASP A 252 -26.81 19.10 38.82
CA ASP A 252 -27.95 20.01 38.92
C ASP A 252 -29.12 19.36 39.69
N GLU A 253 -29.38 18.07 39.45
CA GLU A 253 -30.39 17.31 40.20
C GLU A 253 -29.99 17.11 41.67
N LEU A 254 -28.72 16.80 41.95
CA LEU A 254 -28.21 16.67 43.31
C LEU A 254 -28.25 18.00 44.07
N GLU A 255 -27.97 19.12 43.40
CA GLU A 255 -28.05 20.45 43.97
C GLU A 255 -29.50 20.80 44.34
N LYS A 256 -30.46 20.50 43.46
CA LYS A 256 -31.90 20.64 43.76
C LYS A 256 -32.32 19.81 44.98
N ILE A 257 -31.90 18.55 45.05
CA ILE A 257 -32.18 17.67 46.19
C ILE A 257 -31.54 18.23 47.48
N ALA A 258 -30.32 18.76 47.40
CA ALA A 258 -29.64 19.35 48.54
C ALA A 258 -30.38 20.60 49.06
N CYS A 259 -30.87 21.46 48.18
CA CYS A 259 -31.71 22.62 48.53
C CYS A 259 -33.01 22.18 49.21
N ILE A 260 -33.74 21.22 48.62
CA ILE A 260 -34.98 20.69 49.22
C ILE A 260 -34.72 20.15 50.63
N ARG A 261 -33.64 19.38 50.81
CA ARG A 261 -33.28 18.82 52.12
C ARG A 261 -32.92 19.91 53.13
N HIS A 262 -32.21 20.94 52.69
CA HIS A 262 -31.86 22.09 53.53
C HIS A 262 -33.12 22.80 54.03
N ASP A 263 -34.05 23.11 53.13
CA ASP A 263 -35.28 23.84 53.47
C ASP A 263 -36.20 23.00 54.38
N ALA A 264 -36.33 21.70 54.10
CA ALA A 264 -37.06 20.77 54.95
C ALA A 264 -36.49 20.72 56.38
N ARG A 265 -35.15 20.69 56.50
CA ARG A 265 -34.47 20.73 57.82
C ARG A 265 -34.76 22.03 58.56
N ASN A 266 -34.75 23.17 57.86
CA ASN A 266 -34.98 24.48 58.46
C ASN A 266 -36.43 24.64 58.97
N GLN A 267 -37.40 24.12 58.21
CA GLN A 267 -38.80 24.09 58.61
C GLN A 267 -39.04 23.19 59.82
N LEU A 268 -38.43 22.00 59.86
CA LEU A 268 -38.50 21.11 61.02
C LEU A 268 -37.92 21.76 62.28
N GLN A 269 -36.77 22.41 62.17
CA GLN A 269 -36.15 23.12 63.29
C GLN A 269 -37.05 24.27 63.79
N THR A 270 -37.72 24.99 62.89
CA THR A 270 -38.68 26.04 63.26
C THR A 270 -39.89 25.48 64.02
N ILE A 271 -40.40 24.31 63.61
CA ILE A 271 -41.49 23.60 64.30
C ILE A 271 -41.04 23.16 65.70
N GLU A 272 -39.83 22.61 65.82
CA GLU A 272 -39.24 22.21 67.11
C GLU A 272 -39.13 23.41 68.06
N GLU A 273 -38.57 24.54 67.59
CA GLU A 273 -38.44 25.76 68.40
C GLU A 273 -39.80 26.34 68.86
N LEU A 274 -40.82 26.33 67.97
CA LEU A 274 -42.18 26.78 68.33
C LEU A 274 -42.83 25.85 69.36
N THR A 275 -42.51 24.56 69.30
CA THR A 275 -43.00 23.54 70.23
C THR A 275 -42.33 23.69 71.60
N GLU A 276 -41.02 23.94 71.64
CA GLU A 276 -40.28 24.21 72.88
C GLU A 276 -40.74 25.50 73.59
N ARG A 277 -41.16 26.51 72.82
CA ARG A 277 -41.72 27.76 73.36
C ARG A 277 -43.18 27.65 73.82
N GLY A 278 -43.81 26.49 73.68
CA GLY A 278 -45.20 26.23 74.10
C GLY A 278 -46.27 26.81 73.15
N GLU A 279 -45.89 27.32 71.97
CA GLU A 279 -46.82 27.87 70.97
C GLU A 279 -47.42 26.76 70.09
N PHE A 280 -48.04 25.75 70.73
CA PHE A 280 -48.52 24.54 70.06
C PHE A 280 -49.56 24.78 68.96
N GLY A 281 -50.32 25.88 69.03
CA GLY A 281 -51.30 26.25 68.00
C GLY A 281 -50.62 26.66 66.68
N ARG A 282 -49.52 27.42 66.76
CA ARG A 282 -48.74 27.85 65.60
C ARG A 282 -47.87 26.73 65.04
N ALA A 283 -47.29 25.90 65.91
CA ALA A 283 -46.55 24.70 65.49
C ALA A 283 -47.44 23.72 64.70
N ARG A 284 -48.70 23.49 65.14
CA ARG A 284 -49.65 22.63 64.41
C ARG A 284 -50.09 23.21 63.07
N MET A 285 -50.28 24.52 62.99
CA MET A 285 -50.64 25.18 61.73
C MET A 285 -49.51 25.06 60.72
N LEU A 286 -48.27 25.35 61.13
CA LEU A 286 -47.08 25.23 60.26
C LEU A 286 -46.85 23.77 59.83
N ALA A 287 -47.06 22.79 60.70
CA ALA A 287 -46.97 21.37 60.36
C ALA A 287 -48.08 20.90 59.40
N ALA A 288 -49.30 21.45 59.51
CA ALA A 288 -50.39 21.17 58.60
C ALA A 288 -50.14 21.77 57.20
N ASP A 289 -49.60 22.99 57.15
CA ASP A 289 -49.21 23.66 55.89
C ASP A 289 -48.06 22.92 55.20
N LEU A 290 -47.06 22.46 55.96
CA LEU A 290 -45.94 21.67 55.42
C LEU A 290 -46.41 20.33 54.84
N ARG A 291 -47.33 19.67 55.53
CA ARG A 291 -47.93 18.42 55.08
C ARG A 291 -48.75 18.61 53.81
N ALA A 292 -49.55 19.67 53.74
CA ALA A 292 -50.32 20.02 52.55
C ALA A 292 -49.40 20.30 51.34
N ALA A 293 -48.28 21.01 51.56
CA ALA A 293 -47.27 21.27 50.52
C ALA A 293 -46.55 20.00 50.03
N CYS A 294 -46.33 19.01 50.90
CA CYS A 294 -45.78 17.72 50.50
C CYS A 294 -46.80 16.85 49.75
N GLU A 295 -48.08 16.90 50.12
CA GLU A 295 -49.16 16.12 49.48
C GLU A 295 -49.57 16.68 48.10
N SER A 296 -49.40 17.99 47.85
CA SER A 296 -49.71 18.61 46.56
C SER A 296 -48.61 18.46 45.50
N GLY A 297 -47.42 17.98 45.86
CA GLY A 297 -46.28 17.89 44.93
C GLY A 297 -45.79 19.26 44.43
N GLU A 298 -46.22 20.37 45.04
CA GLU A 298 -45.88 21.74 44.61
C GLU A 298 -44.50 22.21 45.16
N GLY A 299 -43.50 21.33 45.08
CA GLY A 299 -42.09 21.72 45.19
C GLY A 299 -41.52 22.27 43.89
N GLU A 300 -42.23 22.17 42.76
CA GLU A 300 -41.68 22.44 41.42
C GLU A 300 -42.11 23.77 40.78
N ALA A 301 -42.89 24.62 41.46
CA ALA A 301 -43.39 25.84 40.83
C ALA A 301 -43.60 27.02 41.77
N ARG A 302 -42.52 27.54 42.39
CA ARG A 302 -42.43 28.98 42.72
C ARG A 302 -40.99 29.43 42.98
N ARG A 303 -40.37 29.88 41.88
CA ARG A 303 -39.21 30.78 41.74
C ARG A 303 -37.82 30.20 41.88
#